data_AF-A0A7V5XD02-F1
#
_entry.id   AF-A0A7V5XD02-F1
#
_cell.length_a   1.000
_cell.length_b   1.000
_cell.length_c   1.000
_cell.angle_alpha   90.00
_cell.angle_beta   90.00
_cell.angle_gamma   90.00
#
_symmetry.space_group_name_H-M   'P 1'
#
loop_
_entity.id
_entity.type
_entity.pdbx_description
1 polymer ?
#
loop_
_entity_poly.entity_id
_entity_poly.type
_entity_poly.pdbx_seq_one_letter_code
_entity_poly.pdbx_strand_id
1 'polypeptide(L)' 'MFERPQRGERALILNIGIGHAPDPDVLAEFKSLACAAGADIVGSLQANLRTPNPRHLIGKGKLEELSVLAD' A
#
# COMPACT_ATOMS: atom_id res chain seq x y z
N MET A 1 -10.06 12.14 -22.88
CA MET A 1 -8.85 11.34 -23.13
C MET A 1 -8.45 10.73 -21.80
N PHE A 2 -8.42 9.40 -21.68
CA PHE A 2 -7.92 8.75 -20.46
C PHE A 2 -6.41 8.70 -20.58
N GLU A 3 -5.71 9.46 -19.73
CA GLU A 3 -4.27 9.30 -19.58
C GLU A 3 -4.01 7.87 -19.10
N ARG A 4 -3.11 7.18 -19.79
CA ARG A 4 -2.59 5.92 -19.27
C ARG A 4 -1.51 6.28 -18.25
N PRO A 5 -1.60 5.79 -17.00
CA PRO A 5 -0.50 5.90 -16.04
C PRO A 5 0.78 5.38 -16.68
N GLN A 6 1.89 6.06 -16.43
CA GLN A 6 3.16 5.63 -16.98
C GLN A 6 3.58 4.34 -16.27
N ARG A 7 4.23 3.43 -17.00
CA ARG A 7 4.80 2.22 -16.41
C ARG A 7 6.13 2.57 -15.75
N GLY A 8 6.50 1.84 -14.69
CA GLY A 8 7.78 2.03 -14.00
C GLY A 8 7.73 3.07 -12.87
N GLU A 9 6.56 3.39 -12.34
CA GLU A 9 6.43 4.29 -11.20
C GLU A 9 6.87 3.60 -9.90
N ARG A 10 7.62 4.34 -9.06
CA ARG A 10 7.95 3.91 -7.68
C ARG A 10 6.66 3.79 -6.88
N ALA A 11 6.49 2.65 -6.20
CA ALA A 11 5.26 2.32 -5.48
C ALA A 11 5.55 1.80 -4.07
N LEU A 12 4.76 2.28 -3.10
CA LEU A 12 4.66 1.68 -1.77
C LEU A 12 3.39 0.84 -1.69
N ILE A 13 3.49 -0.35 -1.11
CA ILE A 13 2.32 -1.21 -0.87
C ILE A 13 1.88 -1.10 0.59
N LEU A 14 0.61 -0.80 0.81
CA LEU A 14 0.01 -0.80 2.13
C LEU A 14 -1.08 -1.87 2.20
N ASN A 15 -0.85 -2.93 2.99
CA ASN A 15 -1.85 -3.96 3.25
C ASN A 15 -2.61 -3.64 4.54
N ILE A 16 -3.93 -3.48 4.45
CA ILE A 16 -4.77 -3.05 5.56
C ILE A 16 -5.78 -4.13 5.89
N GLY A 17 -5.75 -4.62 7.13
CA GLY A 17 -6.81 -5.41 7.72
C GLY A 17 -7.77 -4.50 8.50
N ILE A 18 -9.07 -4.60 8.26
CA ILE A 18 -10.10 -3.86 9.00
C ILE A 18 -10.89 -4.86 9.84
N GLY A 19 -10.80 -4.76 11.16
CA GLY A 19 -11.41 -5.71 12.10
C GLY A 19 -10.74 -7.09 12.12
N HIS A 20 -9.65 -7.28 11.37
CA HIS A 20 -8.85 -8.51 11.33
C HIS A 20 -7.40 -8.19 10.98
N ALA A 21 -6.48 -9.13 11.24
CA ALA A 21 -5.09 -8.97 10.84
C ALA A 21 -4.94 -9.06 9.32
N PRO A 22 -4.06 -8.24 8.70
CA PRO A 22 -3.76 -8.35 7.28
C PRO A 22 -3.21 -9.75 6.94
N ASP A 23 -3.69 -10.32 5.84
CA ASP A 23 -3.25 -11.63 5.37
C ASP A 23 -1.89 -11.51 4.63
N PRO A 24 -0.84 -12.24 5.07
CA PRO A 24 0.46 -12.22 4.40
C PRO A 24 0.44 -12.81 2.99
N ASP A 25 -0.43 -13.78 2.70
CA ASP A 25 -0.51 -14.42 1.38
C ASP A 25 -1.11 -13.46 0.36
N VAL A 26 -2.13 -12.70 0.77
CA VAL A 26 -2.72 -11.61 -0.04
C VAL A 26 -1.66 -10.54 -0.37
N LEU A 27 -0.78 -10.20 0.58
CA LEU A 27 0.31 -9.25 0.31
C LEU A 27 1.29 -9.80 -0.73
N ALA A 28 1.66 -11.08 -0.64
CA ALA A 28 2.59 -11.71 -1.57
C ALA A 28 2.02 -11.78 -3.00
N GLU A 29 0.74 -12.14 -3.12
CA GLU A 29 0.04 -12.13 -4.41
C GLU A 29 -0.03 -10.72 -4.98
N PHE A 30 -0.44 -9.73 -4.18
CA PHE A 30 -0.55 -8.35 -4.64
C PHE A 30 0.80 -7.78 -5.10
N LYS A 31 1.90 -8.09 -4.41
CA LYS A 31 3.26 -7.74 -4.85
C LYS A 31 3.56 -8.31 -6.23
N SER A 32 3.22 -9.57 -6.46
CA SER A 32 3.44 -10.24 -7.75
C SER A 32 2.65 -9.56 -8.87
N LEU A 33 1.39 -9.21 -8.61
CA LEU A 33 0.53 -8.48 -9.55
C LEU A 33 1.07 -7.07 -9.85
N ALA A 34 1.49 -6.33 -8.82
CA ALA A 34 2.05 -4.99 -8.97
C ALA A 34 3.35 -5.00 -9.79
N CYS A 35 4.25 -5.95 -9.52
CA CYS A 35 5.45 -6.16 -10.33
C CYS A 35 5.10 -6.47 -11.80
N ALA A 36 4.12 -7.36 -12.04
CA ALA A 36 3.68 -7.70 -13.40
C ALA A 36 3.05 -6.50 -14.14
N ALA A 37 2.42 -5.58 -13.41
CA ALA A 37 1.90 -4.33 -13.94
C ALA A 37 3.00 -3.28 -14.23
N GLY A 38 4.24 -3.53 -13.80
CA GLY A 38 5.39 -2.65 -13.99
C GLY A 38 5.60 -1.64 -12.88
N ALA A 39 5.13 -1.90 -11.66
CA ALA A 39 5.44 -1.08 -10.49
C ALA A 39 6.85 -1.37 -9.97
N ASP A 40 7.58 -0.32 -9.58
CA ASP A 40 8.85 -0.44 -8.85
C ASP A 40 8.56 -0.38 -7.34
N ILE A 41 8.40 -1.54 -6.70
CA ILE A 41 7.99 -1.61 -5.30
C ILE A 41 9.18 -1.24 -4.40
N VAL A 42 9.14 -0.05 -3.82
CA VAL A 42 10.22 0.48 -2.96
C VAL A 42 10.03 0.17 -1.48
N GLY A 43 8.87 -0.36 -1.11
CA GLY A 43 8.58 -0.74 0.27
C GLY A 43 7.18 -1.30 0.44
N SER A 44 6.95 -1.93 1.59
CA SER A 44 5.61 -2.39 1.97
C SER A 44 5.38 -2.25 3.47
N LEU A 45 4.17 -1.83 3.84
CA LEU A 45 3.72 -1.72 5.22
C LEU A 45 2.43 -2.51 5.44
N GLN A 46 2.24 -3.01 6.65
CA GLN A 46 0.98 -3.61 7.09
C GLN A 46 0.35 -2.76 8.19
N ALA A 47 -0.98 -2.63 8.16
CA ALA A 47 -1.74 -1.94 9.19
C ALA A 47 -3.01 -2.72 9.55
N ASN A 48 -3.32 -2.81 10.84
CA ASN A 48 -4.60 -3.31 11.32
C ASN A 48 -5.38 -2.13 11.90
N LEU A 49 -6.62 -1.96 11.44
CA LEU A 49 -7.52 -0.89 11.86
C LEU A 49 -8.77 -1.47 12.50
N ARG A 50 -9.23 -0.84 13.59
CA ARG A 50 -10.59 -1.09 14.11
C ARG A 50 -11.65 -0.30 13.33
N THR A 51 -11.34 0.95 13.00
CA THR A 51 -12.23 1.83 12.23
C THR A 51 -11.38 2.68 11.28
N PRO A 52 -11.75 2.81 10.00
CA PRO A 52 -11.01 3.64 9.05
C PRO A 52 -11.02 5.13 9.43
N ASN A 53 -9.89 5.81 9.24
CA ASN A 53 -9.86 7.26 9.33
C ASN A 53 -10.53 7.86 8.08
N PRO A 54 -11.55 8.73 8.21
CA PRO A 54 -12.28 9.23 7.05
C PRO A 54 -11.45 10.12 6.12
N ARG A 55 -10.34 10.69 6.62
CA ARG A 55 -9.47 11.57 5.84
C ARG A 55 -8.40 10.81 5.06
N HIS A 56 -7.84 9.75 5.65
CA HIS A 56 -6.65 9.09 5.10
C HIS A 56 -6.69 7.56 5.11
N LEU A 57 -7.83 6.95 5.45
CA LEU A 57 -8.01 5.51 5.70
C LEU A 57 -7.26 4.99 6.94
N ILE A 58 -5.98 5.33 7.09
CA ILE A 58 -5.10 5.00 8.21
C ILE A 58 -4.91 6.17 9.19
N GLY A 59 -4.35 5.87 10.37
CA GLY A 59 -3.98 6.89 11.36
C GLY A 59 -2.69 7.65 11.02
N LYS A 60 -2.47 8.79 11.70
CA LYS A 60 -1.28 9.66 11.48
C LYS A 60 0.05 8.93 11.62
N GLY A 61 0.23 8.08 12.63
CA GLY A 61 1.49 7.34 12.79
C GLY A 61 1.83 6.45 11.59
N LYS A 62 0.82 5.81 10.97
CA LYS A 62 1.03 5.00 9.77
C LYS A 62 1.30 5.84 8.52
N LEU A 63 0.79 7.07 8.47
CA LEU A 63 1.17 8.01 7.41
C LEU A 63 2.63 8.43 7.56
N GLU A 64 3.07 8.74 8.77
CA GLU A 64 4.46 9.11 9.06
C GLU A 64 5.42 7.96 8.69
N GLU A 65 5.07 6.72 9.05
CA GLU A 65 5.84 5.53 8.64
C GLU A 65 5.93 5.40 7.11
N LEU A 66 4.84 5.65 6.37
CA LEU A 66 4.84 5.60 4.90
C LEU A 66 5.66 6.73 4.28
N SER A 67 5.61 7.94 4.86
CA SER A 67 6.41 9.07 4.38
C SER A 67 7.90 8.77 4.45
N VAL A 68 8.36 8.18 5.55
CA VAL A 68 9.77 7.78 5.71
C VAL A 68 10.20 6.72 4.68
N LEU A 69 9.29 5.84 4.25
CA LEU A 69 9.57 4.83 3.22
C LEU A 69 9.53 5.41 1.79
N ALA A 70 8.91 6.57 1.59
CA ALA A 70 8.76 7.19 0.27
C ALA A 70 9.97 8.04 -0.12
N ASP A 71 10.67 8.59 0.87
CA ASP A 71 11.93 9.33 0.73
C ASP A 71 13.05 8.42 0.18
#